data_AF-A0A5N5WVE4-F1
#
_entry.id   AF-A0A5N5WVE4-F1
#
_cell.length_a   1.000
_cell.length_b   1.000
_cell.length_c   1.000
_cell.angle_alpha   90.00
_cell.angle_beta   90.00
_cell.angle_gamma   90.00
#
_symmetry.space_group_name_H-M   'P 1'
#
loop_
_entity.id
_entity.type
_entity.pdbx_description
1 polymer ?
#
loop_
_entity_poly.entity_id
_entity_poly.type
_entity_poly.pdbx_seq_one_letter_code
_entity_poly.pdbx_strand_id
1 'polypeptide(L)' 'MEAAGLMDEIPTLVIRGICDYCDSHKQKQWQGYAALTAAAYAKLLLLVMPVLPYGF' A
#
# COMPACT_ATOMS: atom_id res chain seq x y z
N MET A 1 1.81 -10.67 -4.54
CA MET A 1 2.55 -9.71 -5.39
C MET A 1 1.56 -9.23 -6.43
N GLU A 2 0.66 -8.32 -6.07
CA GLU A 2 -0.56 -8.09 -6.89
C GLU A 2 -0.50 -6.79 -7.70
N ALA A 3 0.15 -5.76 -7.18
CA ALA A 3 0.04 -4.42 -7.78
C ALA A 3 0.84 -4.22 -9.09
N ALA A 4 1.66 -5.19 -9.51
CA ALA A 4 2.45 -5.05 -10.74
C ALA A 4 1.57 -5.02 -12.00
N GLY A 5 0.43 -5.72 -12.00
CA GLY A 5 -0.48 -5.73 -13.17
C GLY A 5 -1.36 -4.49 -13.28
N LEU A 6 -1.58 -3.76 -12.18
CA LEU A 6 -2.51 -2.62 -12.16
C LEU A 6 -1.85 -1.29 -12.55
N MET A 7 -0.53 -1.18 -12.37
CA MET A 7 0.22 0.06 -12.60
C MET A 7 0.25 0.48 -14.07
N ASP A 8 0.15 -0.48 -15.00
CA ASP A 8 0.26 -0.21 -16.44
C ASP A 8 -1.06 0.28 -17.06
N GLU A 9 -2.20 0.02 -16.42
CA GLU A 9 -3.53 0.29 -16.98
C GLU A 9 -4.17 1.57 -16.42
N ILE A 10 -3.88 1.92 -15.16
CA ILE A 10 -4.51 3.07 -14.50
C ILE A 10 -3.53 3.85 -13.62
N PRO A 11 -3.65 5.20 -13.54
CA PRO A 11 -2.87 6.00 -12.61
C PRO A 11 -3.09 5.51 -11.17
N THR A 12 -2.05 4.92 -10.58
CA THR A 12 -2.16 4.25 -9.28
C THR A 12 -0.97 4.54 -8.40
N LEU A 13 -1.24 4.61 -7.09
CA LEU A 13 -0.23 4.68 -6.04
C LEU A 13 -0.34 3.41 -5.20
N VAL A 14 0.77 2.70 -5.05
CA VAL A 14 0.81 1.43 -4.35
C VAL A 14 1.41 1.58 -2.96
N ILE A 15 0.65 1.18 -1.94
CA ILE A 15 1.05 1.18 -0.54
C ILE A 15 1.16 -0.28 -0.08
N ARG A 16 2.34 -0.69 0.38
CA ARG A 16 2.61 -2.07 0.82
C ARG A 16 3.38 -2.07 2.14
N GLY A 17 3.01 -2.97 3.04
CA GLY A 17 3.80 -3.27 4.23
C GLY A 17 4.84 -4.34 3.92
N ILE A 18 5.96 -4.31 4.65
CA ILE A 18 7.02 -5.32 4.55
C ILE A 18 6.70 -6.44 5.53
N CYS A 19 6.58 -7.68 5.03
CA CYS A 19 6.23 -8.85 5.84
C CYS A 19 7.29 -9.96 5.84
N ASP A 20 8.29 -9.88 4.96
CA ASP A 20 9.41 -10.80 4.93
C ASP A 20 10.71 -10.07 4.53
N TYR A 21 11.85 -10.70 4.81
CA TYR A 21 13.17 -10.19 4.46
C TYR A 21 13.61 -10.59 3.05
N CYS A 22 12.72 -11.17 2.25
CA CYS A 22 13.02 -11.75 0.93
C CYS A 22 14.15 -12.81 0.95
N ASP A 23 14.34 -13.49 2.08
CA ASP A 23 15.22 -14.65 2.19
C ASP A 23 14.41 -15.97 2.12
N SER A 24 15.08 -17.10 2.32
CA SER A 24 14.43 -18.41 2.33
C SER A 24 13.47 -18.59 3.52
N HIS A 25 13.57 -17.76 4.57
CA HIS A 25 12.74 -17.87 5.76
C HIS A 25 11.46 -17.04 5.62
N LYS A 26 10.41 -17.70 5.12
CA LYS A 26 9.08 -17.07 5.06
C LYS A 26 8.49 -16.89 6.45
N GLN A 27 8.30 -15.64 6.86
CA GLN A 27 7.77 -15.33 8.18
C GLN A 27 6.31 -14.85 8.13
N LYS A 28 5.39 -15.82 8.08
CA LYS A 28 3.95 -15.58 7.84
C LYS A 28 3.27 -14.74 8.94
N GLN A 29 3.77 -14.79 10.18
CA GLN A 29 3.22 -14.01 11.30
C GLN A 29 3.23 -12.49 11.06
N TRP A 30 4.17 -11.98 10.28
CA TRP A 30 4.29 -10.54 10.00
C TRP A 30 3.33 -10.04 8.92
N GLN A 31 2.68 -10.93 8.17
CA GLN A 31 1.76 -10.53 7.10
C GLN A 31 0.59 -9.69 7.62
N GLY A 32 0.02 -10.06 8.77
CA GLY A 32 -1.05 -9.29 9.41
C GLY A 32 -0.59 -7.89 9.83
N TYR A 33 0.58 -7.78 10.45
CA TYR A 33 1.16 -6.49 10.87
C TYR A 33 1.51 -5.60 9.67
N ALA A 34 2.07 -6.19 8.61
CA ALA A 34 2.38 -5.49 7.37
C ALA A 34 1.11 -4.95 6.70
N ALA A 35 0.05 -5.77 6.62
CA ALA A 35 -1.24 -5.37 6.06
C ALA A 35 -1.89 -4.24 6.88
N LEU A 36 -1.90 -4.37 8.21
CA LEU A 36 -2.44 -3.34 9.11
C LEU A 36 -1.70 -2.02 8.97
N THR A 37 -0.36 -2.05 8.95
CA THR A 37 0.48 -0.85 8.78
C THR A 37 0.22 -0.17 7.44
N ALA A 38 0.15 -0.94 6.36
CA ALA A 38 -0.16 -0.41 5.03
C ALA A 38 -1.54 0.25 4.97
N ALA A 39 -2.56 -0.39 5.56
CA ALA A 39 -3.92 0.15 5.62
C ALA A 39 -4.00 1.43 6.47
N ALA A 40 -3.33 1.45 7.63
CA ALA A 40 -3.27 2.63 8.49
C ALA A 40 -2.59 3.81 7.78
N TYR A 41 -1.48 3.57 7.08
CA TYR A 41 -0.81 4.59 6.29
C TYR A 41 -1.67 5.09 5.13
N ALA A 42 -2.35 4.20 4.40
CA ALA A 42 -3.27 4.57 3.33
C ALA A 42 -4.41 5.47 3.85
N LYS A 43 -5.00 5.13 5.00
CA LYS A 43 -6.01 5.97 5.66
C LYS A 43 -5.46 7.35 6.01
N LEU A 44 -4.26 7.41 6.60
CA LEU A 44 -3.64 8.68 6.95
C LEU A 44 -3.38 9.54 5.71
N LEU A 45 -2.84 8.93 4.64
CA LEU A 45 -2.58 9.61 3.38
C LEU A 45 -3.86 10.24 2.82
N LEU A 46 -4.96 9.49 2.79
CA LEU A 46 -6.27 10.00 2.33
C LEU A 46 -6.80 11.17 3.18
N LEU A 47 -6.45 11.22 4.46
CA LEU A 47 -6.86 12.31 5.36
C LEU A 47 -6.04 13.59 5.17
N VAL A 48 -4.77 13.47 4.77
CA VAL A 48 -3.87 14.63 4.57
C VAL A 48 -3.88 15.13 3.12
N MET A 49 -4.26 14.27 2.18
CA MET A 49 -4.40 14.64 0.77
C MET A 49 -5.49 15.72 0.64
N PRO A 50 -5.16 16.93 0.15
CA PRO A 50 -6.18 17.90 -0.15
C PRO A 50 -7.07 17.31 -1.24
N VAL A 51 -8.38 17.27 -1.00
CA VAL A 51 -9.34 17.03 -2.06
C VAL A 51 -9.27 18.26 -2.94
N LEU A 52 -8.53 18.19 -4.05
CA LEU A 52 -8.58 19.24 -5.05
C LEU A 52 -10.04 19.35 -5.48
N PRO A 53 -10.72 20.49 -5.26
CA PRO A 53 -11.96 20.73 -5.95
C PRO A 53 -11.58 20.82 -7.43
N TYR A 54 -11.88 19.79 -8.21
CA TYR A 54 -11.82 19.89 -9.66
C TYR A 54 -12.83 20.96 -10.08
N GLY A 55 -12.35 22.19 -10.31
CA GLY A 55 -13.15 23.30 -10.81
C GLY A 55 -12.60 24.67 -10.46
N PHE A 56 -11.59 25.12 -11.20
CA PHE A 56 -11.46 26.48 -11.75
C PHE A 56 -10.61 26.43 -13.02
#